data_AF-A0A919K2L9-F1
#
_entry.id   AF-A0A919K2L9-F1
#
_cell.length_a   1.000
_cell.length_b   1.000
_cell.length_c   1.000
_cell.angle_alpha   90.00
_cell.angle_beta   90.00
_cell.angle_gamma   90.00
#
_symmetry.space_group_name_H-M   'P 1'
#
loop_
_entity.id
_entity.type
_entity.pdbx_description
1 polymer ?
#
loop_
_entity_poly.entity_id
_entity_poly.type
_entity_poly.pdbx_seq_one_letter_code
_entity_poly.pdbx_strand_id
1 'polypeptide(L)'
;MNRLFRLGPVLRARKAQEDAAKGAVIQSRAEIREAEALARRRHLDLVGSEAPNEGTAQAIVAGLVARQSLAAGLISARRMVDDAEEVNRERMAALADAAKRRRAVEMMAERHAATVRAHDLRVDQANLDELAVTTKARNAARGLA
;
A
#
# COMPACT_ATOMS: atom_id res chain seq x y z
N MET A 1 -30.10 20.02 -3.25
CA MET A 1 -29.12 18.95 -3.53
C MET A 1 -28.47 18.50 -2.22
N ASN A 2 -28.22 17.20 -2.01
CA ASN A 2 -27.52 16.73 -0.80
C ASN A 2 -26.03 17.12 -0.88
N ARG A 3 -25.54 17.83 0.15
CA ARG A 3 -24.14 18.31 0.24
C ARG A 3 -23.15 17.23 0.70
N LEU A 4 -23.65 16.15 1.31
CA LEU A 4 -22.83 15.07 1.82
C LEU A 4 -22.56 14.03 0.74
N PHE A 5 -21.28 13.68 0.57
CA PHE A 5 -20.89 12.56 -0.28
C PHE A 5 -21.32 11.24 0.34
N ARG A 6 -22.33 10.59 -0.25
CA ARG A 6 -22.94 9.35 0.28
C ARG A 6 -21.96 8.20 0.46
N LEU A 7 -20.89 8.14 -0.35
CA LEU A 7 -19.85 7.11 -0.25
C LEU A 7 -18.67 7.55 0.65
N GLY A 8 -18.81 8.61 1.45
CA GLY A 8 -17.80 9.05 2.41
C GLY A 8 -17.34 7.95 3.37
N PRO A 9 -18.23 7.14 3.97
CA PRO A 9 -17.83 5.99 4.79
C PRO A 9 -17.03 4.94 3.99
N VAL A 10 -17.40 4.70 2.73
CA VAL A 10 -16.70 3.76 1.85
C VAL A 10 -15.29 4.27 1.55
N LEU A 11 -15.11 5.56 1.28
CA LEU A 11 -13.79 6.15 1.06
C LEU A 11 -12.87 5.96 2.27
N ARG A 12 -13.38 6.16 3.50
CA ARG A 12 -12.63 5.90 4.73
C ARG A 12 -12.26 4.42 4.88
N ALA A 13 -13.20 3.52 4.61
CA ALA A 13 -12.94 2.08 4.65
C ALA A 13 -11.87 1.66 3.61
N ARG A 14 -11.91 2.22 2.40
CA ARG A 14 -10.89 1.95 1.37
C ARG A 14 -9.52 2.49 1.76
N LYS A 15 -9.45 3.66 2.38
CA LYS A 15 -8.19 4.19 2.95
C LYS A 15 -7.62 3.25 4.01
N ALA A 16 -8.45 2.79 4.95
CA ALA A 16 -8.01 1.85 5.97
C ALA A 16 -7.52 0.51 5.38
N GLN A 17 -8.17 0.02 4.32
CA GLN A 17 -7.72 -1.18 3.59
C GLN A 17 -6.36 -0.98 2.89
N GLU A 18 -6.15 0.18 2.26
CA GLU A 18 -4.86 0.51 1.67
C GLU A 18 -3.76 0.60 2.75
N ASP A 19 -4.05 1.23 3.88
CA ASP A 19 -3.09 1.37 4.97
C ASP A 19 -2.75 0.02 5.62
N ALA A 20 -3.72 -0.88 5.76
CA ALA A 20 -3.48 -2.26 6.18
C ALA A 20 -2.59 -3.01 5.17
N ALA A 21 -2.83 -2.85 3.86
CA ALA A 21 -1.99 -3.45 2.83
C ALA A 21 -0.56 -2.89 2.83
N LYS A 22 -0.37 -1.60 3.11
CA LYS A 22 0.96 -1.00 3.33
C LYS A 22 1.67 -1.64 4.52
N GLY A 23 0.96 -1.82 5.64
CA GLY A 23 1.48 -2.52 6.81
C GLY A 23 1.97 -3.93 6.47
N ALA A 24 1.19 -4.69 5.71
CA ALA A 24 1.58 -6.03 5.27
C ALA A 24 2.84 -6.04 4.39
N VAL A 25 3.02 -5.05 3.50
CA VAL A 25 4.26 -4.92 2.70
C VAL A 25 5.47 -4.57 3.57
N ILE A 26 5.29 -3.73 4.58
CA ILE A 26 6.37 -3.39 5.52
C ILE A 26 6.80 -4.63 6.30
N GLN A 27 5.83 -5.42 6.77
CA GLN A 27 6.08 -6.67 7.45
C GLN A 27 6.79 -7.68 6.56
N SER A 28 6.33 -7.92 5.33
CA SER A 28 6.98 -8.87 4.41
C SER A 28 8.41 -8.49 4.08
N ARG A 29 8.72 -7.18 4.00
CA ARG A 29 10.10 -6.70 3.84
C ARG A 29 10.97 -6.95 5.07
N ALA A 30 10.38 -6.93 6.28
CA ALA A 30 11.11 -7.33 7.48
C ALA A 30 11.42 -8.84 7.46
N GLU A 31 10.44 -9.66 7.10
CA GLU A 31 10.59 -11.12 6.97
C GLU A 31 11.66 -11.51 5.95
N ILE A 32 11.73 -10.82 4.79
CA ILE A 32 12.83 -11.02 3.82
C ILE A 32 14.19 -10.75 4.47
N ARG A 33 14.34 -9.63 5.18
CA ARG A 33 15.62 -9.27 5.82
C ARG A 33 16.04 -10.28 6.88
N GLU A 34 15.08 -10.84 7.61
CA GLU A 34 15.32 -11.91 8.59
C GLU A 34 15.74 -13.21 7.90
N ALA A 35 15.07 -13.62 6.82
CA ALA A 35 15.43 -14.79 6.03
C ALA A 35 16.83 -14.65 5.41
N GLU A 36 17.16 -13.48 4.87
CA GLU A 36 18.49 -13.19 4.35
C GLU A 36 19.56 -13.24 5.45
N ALA A 37 19.26 -12.71 6.65
CA ALA A 37 20.19 -12.76 7.77
C ALA A 37 20.47 -14.21 8.19
N LEU A 38 19.43 -15.06 8.20
CA LEU A 38 19.58 -16.50 8.43
C LEU A 38 20.44 -17.14 7.34
N ALA A 39 20.18 -16.88 6.06
CA ALA A 39 20.95 -17.42 4.95
C ALA A 39 22.42 -16.98 5.01
N ARG A 40 22.69 -15.71 5.36
CA ARG A 40 24.06 -15.19 5.60
C ARG A 40 24.74 -15.94 6.73
N ARG A 41 24.06 -16.16 7.86
CA ARG A 41 24.61 -16.93 8.98
C ARG A 41 24.95 -18.36 8.58
N ARG A 42 24.04 -19.07 7.89
CA ARG A 42 24.28 -20.44 7.40
C ARG A 42 25.42 -20.52 6.39
N HIS A 43 25.58 -19.47 5.57
CA HIS A 43 26.69 -19.38 4.64
C HIS A 43 28.02 -19.26 5.39
N LEU A 44 28.09 -18.42 6.42
CA LEU A 44 29.28 -18.29 7.26
C LEU A 44 29.59 -19.58 8.02
N ASP A 45 28.58 -20.27 8.56
CA ASP A 45 28.75 -21.59 9.20
C ASP A 45 29.39 -22.61 8.23
N LEU A 46 28.93 -22.65 6.98
CA LEU A 46 29.45 -23.57 5.96
C LEU A 46 30.88 -23.21 5.51
N VAL A 47 31.18 -21.92 5.34
CA VAL A 47 32.51 -21.45 4.93
C VAL A 47 33.53 -21.64 6.04
N GLY A 48 33.14 -21.40 7.30
CA GLY A 48 34.00 -21.54 8.47
C GLY A 48 34.20 -22.99 8.94
N SER A 49 33.34 -23.92 8.52
CA SER A 49 33.60 -25.35 8.70
C SER A 49 34.77 -25.75 7.80
N GLU A 50 35.92 -26.17 8.30
CA GLU A 50 36.99 -26.79 7.49
C GLU A 50 36.73 -28.30 7.31
N ALA A 51 37.09 -28.84 6.14
CA ALA A 51 37.05 -30.29 5.94
C ALA A 51 38.31 -30.88 6.59
N PRO A 52 38.21 -31.97 7.38
CA PRO A 52 39.40 -32.61 7.92
C PRO A 52 40.32 -33.04 6.78
N ASN A 53 41.53 -32.48 6.72
CA ASN A 53 42.59 -32.85 5.79
C ASN A 53 43.48 -33.98 6.34
N GLU A 54 43.40 -34.22 7.64
CA GLU A 54 44.17 -35.22 8.38
C GLU A 54 43.26 -35.93 9.39
N GLY A 55 43.55 -37.20 9.67
CA GLY A 55 42.79 -38.01 10.62
C GLY A 55 42.43 -39.39 10.09
N THR A 56 41.69 -40.17 10.91
CA THR A 56 41.21 -41.48 10.49
C THR A 56 40.16 -41.34 9.39
N ALA A 57 40.00 -42.37 8.55
CA ALA A 57 38.97 -42.38 7.50
C ALA A 57 37.57 -42.07 8.04
N GLN A 58 37.25 -42.54 9.24
CA GLN A 58 36.00 -42.24 9.93
C GLN A 58 35.84 -40.74 10.26
N ALA A 59 36.91 -40.06 10.69
CA ALA A 59 36.89 -38.63 10.98
C ALA A 59 36.68 -37.79 9.71
N ILE A 60 37.32 -38.17 8.61
CA ILE A 60 37.15 -37.53 7.29
C ILE A 60 35.70 -37.66 6.82
N VAL A 61 35.13 -38.88 6.88
CA VAL A 61 33.72 -39.12 6.50
C VAL A 61 32.76 -38.33 7.38
N ALA A 62 32.99 -38.30 8.70
CA ALA A 62 32.17 -37.51 9.62
C ALA A 62 32.20 -36.01 9.28
N GLY A 63 33.38 -35.46 8.97
CA GLY A 63 33.52 -34.06 8.54
C GLY A 63 32.81 -33.76 7.22
N LEU A 64 32.88 -34.66 6.25
CA LEU A 64 32.16 -34.53 4.98
C LEU A 64 30.64 -34.51 5.19
N VAL A 65 30.10 -35.43 5.99
CA VAL A 65 28.67 -35.50 6.31
C VAL A 65 28.21 -34.24 7.06
N ALA A 66 29.01 -33.75 8.01
CA ALA A 66 28.72 -32.51 8.73
C ALA A 66 28.63 -31.31 7.78
N ARG A 67 29.59 -31.16 6.86
CA ARG A 67 29.54 -30.11 5.82
C ARG A 67 28.35 -30.26 4.88
N GLN A 68 27.99 -31.48 4.49
CA GLN A 68 26.81 -31.73 3.65
C GLN A 68 25.53 -31.30 4.37
N SER A 69 25.43 -31.54 5.68
CA SER A 69 24.32 -31.06 6.51
C SER A 69 24.26 -29.53 6.57
N LEU A 70 25.39 -28.85 6.73
CA LEU A 70 25.47 -27.38 6.68
C LEU A 70 25.06 -26.83 5.31
N ALA A 71 25.50 -27.47 4.23
CA ALA A 71 25.13 -27.09 2.87
C ALA A 71 23.63 -27.25 2.62
N ALA A 72 23.02 -28.35 3.09
CA ALA A 72 21.58 -28.56 3.04
C ALA A 72 20.83 -27.47 3.83
N GLY A 73 21.33 -27.10 5.01
CA GLY A 73 20.79 -26.01 5.83
C GLY A 73 20.85 -24.66 5.12
N LEU A 74 21.94 -24.35 4.41
CA LEU A 74 22.06 -23.13 3.59
C LEU A 74 21.07 -23.12 2.43
N ILE A 75 20.90 -24.25 1.72
CA ILE A 75 19.93 -24.35 0.63
C ILE A 75 18.51 -24.11 1.15
N SER A 76 18.15 -24.70 2.29
CA SER A 76 16.85 -24.46 2.93
C SER A 76 16.67 -22.99 3.30
N ALA A 77 17.69 -22.34 3.87
CA ALA A 77 17.60 -20.93 4.24
C ALA A 77 17.46 -20.02 3.01
N ARG A 78 18.07 -20.37 1.87
CA ARG A 78 17.88 -19.63 0.62
C ARG A 78 16.46 -19.77 0.07
N ARG A 79 15.88 -20.98 0.13
CA ARG A 79 14.47 -21.18 -0.25
C ARG A 79 13.52 -20.32 0.59
N MET A 80 13.79 -20.17 1.89
CA MET A 80 13.00 -19.26 2.73
C MET A 80 13.06 -17.80 2.27
N VAL A 81 14.19 -17.35 1.70
CA VAL A 81 14.29 -16.02 1.09
C VAL A 81 13.40 -15.94 -0.15
N ASP A 82 13.51 -16.93 -1.04
CA ASP A 82 12.71 -16.99 -2.27
C ASP A 82 11.19 -16.99 -1.96
N ASP A 83 10.77 -17.77 -0.98
CA ASP A 83 9.38 -17.86 -0.51
C ASP A 83 8.91 -16.51 0.08
N ALA A 84 9.74 -15.85 0.90
CA ALA A 84 9.43 -14.55 1.48
C ALA A 84 9.35 -13.45 0.41
N GLU A 85 10.19 -13.50 -0.63
CA GLU A 85 10.12 -12.62 -1.77
C GLU A 85 8.85 -12.82 -2.59
N GLU A 86 8.41 -14.08 -2.77
CA GLU A 86 7.15 -14.40 -3.42
C GLU A 86 5.96 -13.80 -2.68
N VAL A 87 5.88 -14.03 -1.37
CA VAL A 87 4.85 -13.42 -0.51
C VAL A 87 4.89 -11.89 -0.63
N ASN A 88 6.07 -11.28 -0.61
CA ASN A 88 6.19 -9.83 -0.76
C ASN A 88 5.69 -9.32 -2.13
N ARG A 89 5.92 -10.06 -3.22
CA ARG A 89 5.34 -9.74 -4.54
C ARG A 89 3.81 -9.76 -4.51
N GLU A 90 3.22 -10.75 -3.84
CA GLU A 90 1.76 -10.81 -3.64
C GLU A 90 1.24 -9.63 -2.81
N ARG A 91 1.92 -9.27 -1.71
CA ARG A 91 1.54 -8.11 -0.87
C ARG A 91 1.64 -6.80 -1.65
N MET A 92 2.65 -6.65 -2.49
CA MET A 92 2.80 -5.50 -3.38
C MET A 92 1.65 -5.40 -4.39
N ALA A 93 1.23 -6.52 -4.98
CA ALA A 93 0.07 -6.56 -5.87
C ALA A 93 -1.23 -6.21 -5.14
N ALA A 94 -1.43 -6.74 -3.93
CA ALA A 94 -2.59 -6.43 -3.10
C ALA A 94 -2.66 -4.95 -2.71
N LEU A 95 -1.51 -4.33 -2.38
CA LEU A 95 -1.42 -2.90 -2.13
C LEU A 95 -1.81 -2.07 -3.37
N ALA A 96 -1.31 -2.46 -4.55
CA ALA A 96 -1.64 -1.77 -5.79
C ALA A 96 -3.15 -1.84 -6.10
N ASP A 97 -3.77 -3.00 -5.90
CA ASP A 97 -5.23 -3.16 -6.07
C ASP A 97 -6.03 -2.34 -5.04
N ALA A 98 -5.62 -2.34 -3.77
CA ALA A 98 -6.24 -1.52 -2.73
C ALA A 98 -6.17 -0.01 -3.07
N ALA A 99 -5.02 0.46 -3.54
CA ALA A 99 -4.82 1.84 -3.98
C ALA A 99 -5.72 2.20 -5.19
N LYS A 100 -5.83 1.30 -6.18
CA LYS A 100 -6.76 1.49 -7.33
C LYS A 100 -8.21 1.63 -6.87
N ARG A 101 -8.66 0.75 -5.98
CA ARG A 101 -10.03 0.77 -5.44
C ARG A 101 -10.33 2.04 -4.65
N ARG A 102 -9.38 2.53 -3.85
CA ARG A 102 -9.51 3.83 -3.16
C ARG A 102 -9.59 4.96 -4.17
N ARG A 103 -8.70 5.01 -5.16
CA ARG A 103 -8.66 6.10 -6.15
C ARG A 103 -9.96 6.22 -6.94
N ALA A 104 -10.59 5.09 -7.28
CA ALA A 104 -11.89 5.08 -7.94
C ALA A 104 -12.98 5.82 -7.13
N VAL A 105 -13.05 5.58 -5.82
CA VAL A 105 -14.02 6.26 -4.92
C VAL A 105 -13.64 7.72 -4.70
N GLU A 106 -12.35 8.01 -4.63
CA GLU A 106 -11.83 9.38 -4.51
C GLU A 106 -12.24 10.25 -5.71
N MET A 107 -12.13 9.73 -6.94
CA MET A 107 -12.59 10.42 -8.14
C MET A 107 -14.10 10.71 -8.12
N MET A 108 -14.91 9.80 -7.56
CA MET A 108 -16.36 10.05 -7.38
C MET A 108 -16.62 11.16 -6.36
N ALA A 109 -15.82 11.22 -5.29
CA ALA A 109 -15.90 12.29 -4.30
C ALA A 109 -15.52 13.66 -4.90
N GLU A 110 -14.44 13.70 -5.69
CA GLU A 110 -14.00 14.89 -6.43
C GLU A 110 -15.09 15.41 -7.38
N ARG A 111 -15.70 14.51 -8.16
CA ARG A 111 -16.83 14.85 -9.05
C ARG A 111 -18.03 15.37 -8.28
N HIS A 112 -18.41 14.72 -7.17
CA HIS A 112 -19.52 15.18 -6.34
C HIS A 112 -19.27 16.59 -5.80
N ALA A 113 -18.06 16.84 -5.28
CA ALA A 113 -17.68 18.16 -4.78
C ALA A 113 -17.74 19.24 -5.88
N ALA A 114 -17.34 18.90 -7.11
CA ALA A 114 -17.48 19.80 -8.26
C ALA A 114 -18.95 20.10 -8.59
N THR A 115 -19.82 19.09 -8.58
CA THR A 115 -21.26 19.29 -8.82
C THR A 115 -21.91 20.15 -7.73
N VAL A 116 -21.54 19.96 -6.46
CA VAL A 116 -22.04 20.78 -5.35
C VAL A 116 -21.62 22.24 -5.54
N ARG A 117 -20.34 22.50 -5.82
CA ARG A 117 -19.86 23.87 -6.10
C ARG A 117 -20.57 24.52 -7.29
N ALA A 118 -20.79 23.78 -8.37
CA ALA A 118 -21.48 24.28 -9.56
C ALA A 118 -22.98 24.53 -9.31
N HIS A 119 -23.59 23.80 -8.38
CA HIS A 119 -24.96 24.07 -7.94
C HIS A 119 -25.01 25.33 -7.09
N ASP A 120 -24.11 25.46 -6.11
CA ASP A 120 -24.06 26.62 -5.22
C ASP A 120 -23.84 27.92 -6.02
N LEU A 121 -22.89 27.93 -6.96
CA LEU A 121 -22.66 29.08 -7.84
C LEU A 121 -23.90 29.46 -8.67
N ARG A 122 -24.66 28.48 -9.16
CA ARG A 122 -25.89 28.73 -9.92
C ARG A 122 -27.00 29.33 -9.05
N VAL A 123 -27.14 28.85 -7.82
CA VAL A 123 -28.10 29.39 -6.86
C VAL A 123 -27.71 30.82 -6.48
N ASP A 124 -26.44 31.06 -6.20
CA ASP A 124 -25.95 32.40 -5.86
C ASP A 124 -26.17 33.39 -7.02
N GLN A 125 -25.90 32.97 -8.27
CA GLN A 125 -26.17 33.81 -9.44
C GLN A 125 -27.67 34.12 -9.59
N ALA A 126 -28.54 33.12 -9.44
CA ALA A 126 -29.98 33.32 -9.52
C ALA A 126 -30.49 34.31 -8.46
N ASN A 127 -29.95 34.22 -7.24
CA ASN A 127 -30.29 35.16 -6.16
C ASN A 127 -29.82 36.60 -6.48
N LEU A 128 -28.63 36.76 -7.06
CA LEU A 128 -28.11 38.07 -7.48
C LEU A 128 -28.97 38.68 -8.59
N ASP A 129 -29.38 37.86 -9.56
CA ASP A 129 -30.24 38.29 -10.65
C ASP A 129 -31.62 38.74 -10.14
N GLU A 130 -32.20 38.01 -9.19
CA GLU A 130 -33.46 38.38 -8.53
C GLU A 130 -33.34 39.71 -7.76
N LEU A 131 -32.25 39.90 -7.01
CA LEU A 131 -31.98 41.17 -6.30
C LEU A 131 -31.79 42.34 -7.27
N ALA A 132 -31.14 42.12 -8.41
CA ALA A 132 -30.97 43.13 -9.44
C ALA A 132 -32.31 43.52 -10.08
N VAL A 133 -33.15 42.54 -10.43
CA VAL A 133 -34.50 42.77 -10.99
C VAL A 133 -35.39 43.50 -10.00
N THR A 134 -35.44 43.06 -8.75
CA THR A 134 -36.27 43.69 -7.70
C THR A 134 -35.80 45.11 -7.37
N THR A 135 -34.50 45.36 -7.34
CA THR A 135 -33.94 46.71 -7.12
C THR A 135 -34.25 47.64 -8.28
N LYS A 136 -34.09 47.17 -9.53
CA LYS A 136 -34.45 47.94 -10.72
C LYS A 136 -35.95 48.30 -10.72
N ALA A 137 -36.82 47.34 -10.41
CA ALA A 137 -38.25 47.57 -10.32
C ALA A 137 -38.60 48.61 -9.22
N ARG A 138 -37.92 48.54 -8.07
CA ARG A 138 -38.11 49.50 -6.97
C ARG A 138 -37.67 50.91 -7.34
N ASN A 139 -36.53 51.05 -8.02
CA ASN A 139 -36.02 52.36 -8.45
C ASN A 139 -36.95 52.99 -9.49
N ALA A 140 -37.42 52.21 -10.46
CA ALA A 140 -38.40 52.64 -11.45
C ALA A 140 -39.71 53.12 -10.78
N ALA A 141 -40.22 52.39 -9.78
CA ALA A 141 -41.41 52.80 -9.03
C ALA A 141 -41.23 54.09 -8.21
N ARG A 142 -39.98 54.45 -7.86
CA ARG A 142 -39.63 55.68 -7.13
C ARG A 142 -39.30 56.86 -8.03
N GLY A 143 -39.33 56.69 -9.37
CA GLY A 143 -38.95 57.73 -10.32
C GLY A 143 -37.46 58.07 -10.32
N LEU A 144 -36.63 57.21 -9.74
CA LEU A 144 -35.17 57.32 -9.76
C LEU A 144 -34.68 56.47 -10.95
N ALA A 145 -34.21 57.14 -12.01
CA ALA A 145 -33.59 56.51 -13.17
C ALA A 145 -32.20 55.97 -12.83
#